data_AF-A0A5Q0GS68-F1
#
_entry.id   AF-A0A5Q0GS68-F1
#
_cell.length_a   1.000
_cell.length_b   1.000
_cell.length_c   1.000
_cell.angle_alpha   90.00
_cell.angle_beta   90.00
_cell.angle_gamma   90.00
#
_symmetry.space_group_name_H-M   'P 1'
#
loop_
_entity.id
_entity.type
_entity.pdbx_description
1 polymer ?
#
loop_
_entity_poly.entity_id
_entity_poly.type
_entity_poly.pdbx_seq_one_letter_code
_entity_poly.pdbx_strand_id
1 'polypeptide(L)'
;MSTSELSAFELYALHWDERDQAVTASFEGPLDEAARRTWEAPPEHDWVRFHLTFAAVDDVEVRGWSYQLPTRVEQVSVGERVSVTVTGEGTDVRFTSAPAVRVASRTSQAGSL
;
A
#
# COMPACT_ATOMS: atom_id res chain seq x y z
N MET A 1 2.33 -8.07 3.86
CA MET A 1 2.81 -7.00 4.76
C MET A 1 1.69 -6.64 5.71
N SER A 2 2.02 -6.52 6.98
CA SER A 2 1.13 -6.08 8.06
C SER A 2 0.90 -4.57 8.04
N THR A 3 -0.13 -4.10 8.75
CA THR A 3 -0.40 -2.67 8.99
C THR A 3 0.81 -1.92 9.54
N SER A 4 1.50 -2.52 10.51
CA SER A 4 2.67 -1.93 11.16
C SER A 4 3.80 -1.68 10.16
N GLU A 5 4.04 -2.63 9.25
CA GLU A 5 5.05 -2.48 8.20
C GLU A 5 4.67 -1.41 7.18
N LEU A 6 3.37 -1.28 6.86
CA LEU A 6 2.91 -0.26 5.90
C LEU A 6 3.01 1.16 6.43
N SER A 7 2.90 1.37 7.74
CA SER A 7 3.00 2.72 8.33
C SER A 7 4.36 3.40 8.16
N ALA A 8 5.39 2.66 7.73
CA ALA A 8 6.70 3.21 7.39
C ALA A 8 6.75 3.84 5.99
N PHE A 9 5.72 3.64 5.16
CA PHE A 9 5.67 4.07 3.76
C PHE A 9 4.47 4.96 3.50
N GLU A 10 4.64 5.91 2.59
CA GLU A 10 3.59 6.79 2.12
C GLU A 10 2.75 6.09 1.05
N LEU A 11 1.44 6.02 1.25
CA LEU A 11 0.50 5.65 0.20
C LEU A 11 0.28 6.86 -0.73
N TYR A 12 0.71 6.76 -1.99
CA TYR A 12 0.56 7.86 -2.97
C TYR A 12 -0.49 7.58 -4.05
N ALA A 13 -0.98 6.34 -4.18
CA ALA A 13 -2.05 6.01 -5.11
C ALA A 13 -2.88 4.80 -4.69
N LEU A 14 -4.18 4.88 -4.95
CA LEU A 14 -5.09 3.75 -5.04
C LEU A 14 -5.61 3.64 -6.47
N HIS A 15 -5.53 2.44 -7.04
CA HIS A 15 -6.08 2.12 -8.33
C HIS A 15 -7.17 1.07 -8.18
N TRP A 16 -8.39 1.40 -8.60
CA TRP A 16 -9.53 0.49 -8.62
C TRP A 16 -9.65 -0.14 -10.00
N ASP A 17 -9.63 -1.47 -10.03
CA ASP A 17 -9.95 -2.26 -11.21
C ASP A 17 -11.26 -3.00 -10.97
N GLU A 18 -12.35 -2.44 -11.49
CA GLU A 18 -13.69 -3.03 -11.37
C GLU A 18 -13.84 -4.33 -12.18
N ARG A 19 -13.01 -4.55 -13.21
CA ARG A 19 -13.12 -5.74 -14.08
C ARG A 19 -12.62 -6.98 -13.35
N ASP A 20 -11.50 -6.83 -12.66
CA ASP A 20 -10.85 -7.91 -11.91
C ASP A 20 -11.21 -7.88 -10.42
N GLN A 21 -12.13 -6.99 -10.01
CA GLN A 21 -12.53 -6.78 -8.62
C GLN A 21 -11.30 -6.61 -7.72
N ALA A 22 -10.42 -5.67 -8.09
CA ALA A 22 -9.14 -5.49 -7.43
C ALA A 22 -8.88 -4.04 -7.06
N VAL A 23 -8.15 -3.85 -5.97
CA VAL A 23 -7.60 -2.56 -5.56
C VAL A 23 -6.09 -2.71 -5.47
N THR A 24 -5.35 -1.85 -6.15
CA THR A 24 -3.89 -1.79 -6.04
C THR A 24 -3.48 -0.53 -5.31
N ALA A 25 -2.82 -0.72 -4.16
CA ALA A 25 -2.25 0.33 -3.34
C ALA A 25 -0.76 0.49 -3.67
N SER A 26 -0.34 1.72 -3.98
CA SER A 26 1.04 2.03 -4.34
C SER A 26 1.69 2.85 -3.24
N PHE A 27 2.83 2.36 -2.78
CA PHE A 27 3.55 2.90 -1.64
C PHE A 27 4.95 3.31 -2.05
N GLU A 28 5.47 4.33 -1.37
CA GLU A 28 6.87 4.69 -1.46
C GLU A 28 7.43 5.17 -0.12
N GLY A 29 8.75 5.13 0.03
CA GLY A 29 9.38 5.65 1.22
C GLY A 29 10.85 5.30 1.34
N PRO A 30 11.50 5.82 2.40
CA PRO A 30 12.90 5.59 2.64
C PRO A 30 13.19 4.13 3.02
N LEU A 31 14.37 3.66 2.67
CA LEU A 31 14.92 2.38 3.11
C LEU A 31 15.95 2.59 4.22
N ASP A 32 15.58 2.23 5.45
CA ASP A 32 16.56 2.04 6.51
C ASP A 32 17.39 0.76 6.30
N GLU A 33 18.36 0.49 7.18
CA GLU A 33 19.24 -0.69 7.05
C GLU A 33 18.50 -2.03 7.18
N ALA A 34 17.42 -2.08 7.96
CA ALA A 34 16.60 -3.28 8.08
C ALA A 34 15.77 -3.49 6.81
N ALA A 35 15.14 -2.43 6.31
CA ALA A 35 14.34 -2.40 5.10
C ALA A 35 15.19 -2.75 3.87
N ARG A 36 16.41 -2.23 3.74
CA ARG A 36 17.32 -2.60 2.63
C ARG A 36 17.51 -4.12 2.53
N ARG A 37 17.62 -4.82 3.65
CA ARG A 37 17.72 -6.29 3.68
C ARG A 37 16.41 -6.95 3.24
N THR A 38 15.27 -6.49 3.74
CA THR A 38 13.94 -6.98 3.35
C THR A 38 13.65 -6.81 1.86
N TRP A 39 14.16 -5.74 1.26
CA TRP A 39 13.92 -5.35 -0.13
C TRP A 39 15.06 -5.73 -1.08
N GLU A 40 16.08 -6.45 -0.58
CA GLU A 40 17.29 -6.85 -1.35
C GLU A 40 17.90 -5.68 -2.13
N ALA A 41 17.90 -4.49 -1.51
CA ALA A 41 18.32 -3.26 -2.15
C ALA A 41 19.85 -3.17 -2.20
N PRO A 42 20.45 -2.69 -3.30
CA PRO A 42 21.84 -2.27 -3.34
C PRO A 42 22.19 -1.28 -2.21
N PRO A 43 23.44 -1.26 -1.71
CA PRO A 43 23.84 -0.37 -0.62
C PRO A 43 23.58 1.12 -0.88
N GLU A 44 23.65 1.53 -2.14
CA GLU A 44 23.43 2.90 -2.62
C GLU A 44 21.95 3.27 -2.77
N HIS A 45 21.03 2.30 -2.70
CA HIS A 45 19.59 2.57 -2.77
C HIS A 45 19.03 2.86 -1.38
N ASP A 46 18.40 4.02 -1.25
CA ASP A 46 17.82 4.55 -0.01
C ASP A 46 16.30 4.80 -0.13
N TRP A 47 15.68 4.39 -1.24
CA TRP A 47 14.25 4.54 -1.50
C TRP A 47 13.65 3.27 -2.10
N VAL A 48 12.36 3.02 -1.82
CA VAL A 48 11.59 1.94 -2.42
C VAL A 48 10.23 2.44 -2.90
N ARG A 49 9.79 1.90 -4.03
CA ARG A 49 8.41 1.92 -4.51
C ARG A 49 7.90 0.51 -4.61
N PHE A 50 6.69 0.24 -4.14
CA PHE A 50 6.08 -1.08 -4.26
C PHE A 50 4.57 -1.00 -4.36
N HIS A 51 3.99 -2.09 -4.87
CA HIS A 51 2.56 -2.20 -5.12
C HIS A 51 2.02 -3.44 -4.42
N LEU A 52 0.93 -3.25 -3.70
CA LEU A 52 0.13 -4.32 -3.10
C LEU A 52 -1.21 -4.39 -3.82
N THR A 53 -1.57 -5.57 -4.31
CA THR A 53 -2.89 -5.83 -4.90
C THR A 53 -3.74 -6.62 -3.93
N PHE A 54 -4.93 -6.09 -3.67
CA PHE A 54 -6.04 -6.71 -2.98
C PHE A 54 -6.99 -7.26 -4.04
N ALA A 55 -7.14 -8.58 -4.11
CA ALA A 55 -8.02 -9.24 -5.08
C ALA A 55 -9.34 -9.68 -4.44
N ALA A 56 -10.32 -10.04 -5.26
CA ALA A 56 -11.67 -10.43 -4.83
C ALA A 56 -12.24 -9.39 -3.85
N VAL A 57 -12.20 -8.12 -4.26
CA VAL A 57 -12.64 -6.97 -3.46
C VAL A 57 -14.15 -6.89 -3.47
N ASP A 58 -14.73 -6.79 -2.27
CA ASP A 58 -16.15 -6.60 -2.02
C ASP A 58 -16.38 -5.40 -1.09
N ASP A 59 -17.64 -4.94 -1.04
CA ASP A 59 -18.12 -3.90 -0.09
C ASP A 59 -17.28 -2.62 -0.11
N VAL A 60 -16.90 -2.16 -1.31
CA VAL A 60 -16.12 -0.92 -1.48
C VAL A 60 -16.99 0.28 -1.10
N GLU A 61 -16.57 1.02 -0.09
CA GLU A 61 -17.16 2.29 0.33
C GLU A 61 -16.10 3.40 0.21
N VAL A 62 -16.39 4.42 -0.60
CA VAL A 62 -15.55 5.62 -0.75
C VAL A 62 -16.35 6.83 -0.28
N ARG A 63 -16.01 7.36 0.90
CA ARG A 63 -16.63 8.58 1.44
C ARG A 63 -15.84 9.83 1.08
N GLY A 64 -14.55 9.69 0.85
CA GLY A 64 -13.66 10.75 0.42
C GLY A 64 -12.33 10.19 -0.05
N TRP A 65 -11.68 10.91 -0.96
CA TRP A 65 -10.34 10.61 -1.43
C TRP A 65 -9.57 11.91 -1.67
N SER A 66 -8.40 12.01 -1.05
CA SER A 66 -7.39 13.05 -1.25
C SER A 66 -6.01 12.41 -1.28
N TYR A 67 -5.24 12.68 -2.33
CA TYR A 67 -3.86 12.20 -2.48
C TYR A 67 -2.83 13.17 -1.88
N GLN A 68 -3.28 14.34 -1.39
CA GLN A 68 -2.40 15.45 -1.02
C GLN A 68 -1.84 15.34 0.40
N LEU A 69 -2.44 14.49 1.23
CA LEU A 69 -2.15 14.40 2.65
C LEU A 69 -1.81 12.96 3.03
N PRO A 70 -0.96 12.76 4.04
CA PRO A 70 -0.53 11.42 4.42
C PRO A 70 -1.72 10.50 4.67
N THR A 71 -1.73 9.39 3.96
CA THR A 71 -2.76 8.37 4.07
C THR A 71 -2.23 7.18 4.85
N ARG A 72 -2.99 6.71 5.83
CA ARG A 72 -2.74 5.50 6.59
C ARG A 72 -3.56 4.35 6.04
N VAL A 73 -2.94 3.18 5.90
CA VAL A 73 -3.61 1.93 5.53
C VAL A 73 -3.62 1.01 6.73
N GLU A 74 -4.81 0.61 7.16
CA GLU A 74 -5.04 -0.40 8.18
C GLU A 74 -5.65 -1.65 7.57
N GLN A 75 -5.14 -2.80 7.97
CA GLN A 75 -5.64 -4.12 7.58
C GLN A 75 -5.99 -4.91 8.84
N VAL A 76 -7.19 -5.48 8.88
CA VAL A 76 -7.69 -6.33 9.97
C VAL A 76 -8.18 -7.64 9.38
N SER A 77 -7.69 -8.78 9.86
CA SER A 77 -8.15 -10.09 9.41
C SER A 77 -9.61 -10.33 9.82
N VAL A 78 -10.42 -10.82 8.88
CA VAL A 78 -11.82 -11.20 9.07
C VAL A 78 -12.01 -12.59 8.46
N GLY A 79 -11.79 -13.63 9.27
CA GLY A 79 -11.72 -15.01 8.77
C GLY A 79 -10.52 -15.19 7.83
N GLU A 80 -10.78 -15.67 6.62
CA GLU A 80 -9.76 -15.83 5.56
C GLU A 80 -9.55 -14.55 4.72
N ARG A 81 -10.32 -13.51 5.00
CA ARG A 81 -10.29 -12.22 4.29
C ARG A 81 -9.62 -11.15 5.14
N VAL A 82 -9.42 -9.98 4.57
CA VAL A 82 -8.97 -8.77 5.26
C VAL A 82 -9.95 -7.65 5.02
N SER A 83 -10.30 -6.93 6.09
CA SER A 83 -10.93 -5.61 5.98
C SER A 83 -9.84 -4.56 5.92
N VAL A 84 -9.91 -3.70 4.91
CA VAL A 84 -8.94 -2.64 4.65
C VAL A 84 -9.61 -1.30 4.85
N THR A 85 -8.94 -0.43 5.60
CA THR A 85 -9.36 0.95 5.82
C THR A 85 -8.22 1.87 5.45
N VAL A 86 -8.47 2.80 4.54
CA VAL A 86 -7.54 3.85 4.14
C VAL A 86 -8.09 5.18 4.65
N THR A 87 -7.33 5.83 5.53
CA THR A 87 -7.74 7.06 6.21
C THR A 87 -6.68 8.15 6.05
N GLY A 88 -7.14 9.38 5.94
CA GLY A 88 -6.33 10.58 5.87
C GLY A 88 -7.24 11.80 5.90
N GLU A 89 -6.68 13.00 6.00
CA GLU A 89 -7.51 14.19 5.87
C GLU A 89 -8.10 14.26 4.44
N GLY A 90 -9.43 14.21 4.36
CA GLY A 90 -10.16 14.11 3.09
C GLY A 90 -10.22 12.71 2.47
N THR A 91 -9.69 11.68 3.15
CA THR A 91 -9.70 10.28 2.69
C THR A 91 -10.36 9.34 3.70
N ASP A 92 -11.39 8.62 3.26
CA ASP A 92 -12.01 7.49 3.98
C ASP A 92 -12.51 6.49 2.94
N VAL A 93 -11.70 5.44 2.74
CA VAL A 93 -11.97 4.32 1.82
C VAL A 93 -11.95 3.03 2.61
N ARG A 94 -12.95 2.18 2.41
CA ARG A 94 -13.08 0.89 3.07
C ARG A 94 -13.46 -0.18 2.07
N PHE A 95 -12.93 -1.38 2.27
CA PHE A 95 -13.31 -2.55 1.47
C PHE A 95 -12.91 -3.84 2.20
N THR A 96 -13.46 -4.96 1.73
CA THR A 96 -13.02 -6.30 2.15
C THR A 96 -12.36 -7.00 0.97
N SER A 97 -11.31 -7.79 1.20
CA SER A 97 -10.60 -8.49 0.12
C SER A 97 -9.94 -9.79 0.58
N ALA A 98 -9.37 -10.54 -0.35
CA ALA A 98 -8.32 -11.49 -0.02
C ALA A 98 -7.08 -10.76 0.56
N PRO A 99 -6.19 -11.46 1.29
CA PRO A 99 -4.94 -10.87 1.77
C PRO A 99 -4.12 -10.25 0.64
N ALA A 100 -3.54 -9.07 0.89
CA ALA A 100 -2.74 -8.37 -0.11
C ALA A 100 -1.51 -9.17 -0.55
N VAL A 101 -1.25 -9.14 -1.86
CA VAL A 101 -0.03 -9.71 -2.45
C VAL A 101 0.83 -8.57 -3.01
N ARG A 102 2.14 -8.64 -2.77
CA ARG A 102 3.09 -7.72 -3.41
C ARG A 102 3.28 -8.13 -4.87
N VAL A 103 2.88 -7.27 -5.80
CA VAL A 103 2.91 -7.56 -7.24
C VAL A 103 4.11 -6.95 -7.96
N ALA A 104 4.68 -5.87 -7.43
CA ALA A 104 5.87 -5.23 -7.99
C ALA A 104 6.60 -4.40 -6.93
N SER A 105 7.91 -4.22 -7.14
CA SER A 105 8.74 -3.31 -6.37
C SER A 105 9.96 -2.86 -7.14
N ARG A 106 10.45 -1.66 -6.84
CA ARG A 106 11.69 -1.08 -7.35
C ARG A 106 12.37 -0.30 -6.23
N THR A 107 13.67 -0.48 -6.09
CA THR A 107 14.51 0.33 -5.20
C THR A 107 15.32 1.31 -6.04
N SER A 108 15.67 2.46 -5.46
CA SER A 108 16.44 3.51 -6.13
C SER A 108 17.21 4.34 -5.13
N GLN A 109 18.16 5.14 -5.63
CA GLN A 109 18.69 6.27 -4.89
C GLN A 109 17.71 7.46 -5.00
N ALA A 110 17.48 8.17 -3.91
CA ALA A 110 16.60 9.32 -3.84
C ALA A 110 17.01 10.37 -4.88
N GLY A 111 16.04 10.90 -5.63
CA GLY A 111 16.27 11.85 -6.72
C GLY A 111 16.74 11.22 -8.05
N SER A 112 16.97 9.90 -8.11
CA SER A 112 17.26 9.15 -9.33
C SER A 112 16.04 8.34 -9.75
N LEU A 113 14.98 9.02 -10.20
CA LEU A 113 13.76 8.39 -10.71
C LEU A 113 13.88 8.02 -12.20
#